data_AF-A0A6M9AWH6-F1
#
_entry.id   AF-A0A6M9AWH6-F1
#
_cell.length_a   1.000
_cell.length_b   1.000
_cell.length_c   1.000
_cell.angle_alpha   90.00
_cell.angle_beta   90.00
_cell.angle_gamma   90.00
#
_symmetry.space_group_name_H-M   'P 1'
#
loop_
_entity.id
_entity.type
_entity.pdbx_description
1 polymer ?
#
loop_
_entity_poly.entity_id
_entity_poly.type
_entity_poly.pdbx_seq_one_letter_code
_entity_poly.pdbx_strand_id
1 'polypeptide(L)'
;MLSIMILSIIPILIMSILIFINFMFSKKKYYDFDKSSPFECGFNPLNPTNYSISNQFIIISMIFLIFDIEFIVLITIIPMMNYNSLWFFSFFSIMIILFIGLFYEYNFNTLIWLK
;
A
#
# COMPACT_ATOMS: atom_id res chain seq x y z
N MET A 1 12.32 23.96 3.73
CA MET A 1 11.54 23.35 4.83
C MET A 1 10.17 24.00 4.95
N LEU A 2 10.10 25.32 5.14
CA LEU A 2 8.82 26.05 5.21
C LEU A 2 7.99 25.95 3.92
N SER A 3 8.62 25.99 2.74
CA SER A 3 7.97 25.76 1.44
C SER A 3 7.33 24.37 1.32
N ILE A 4 8.00 23.33 1.83
CA ILE A 4 7.52 21.93 1.81
C ILE A 4 6.31 21.79 2.73
N MET A 5 6.34 22.43 3.91
CA MET A 5 5.19 22.43 4.82
C MET A 5 3.99 23.12 4.17
N ILE A 6 4.18 24.28 3.52
CA ILE A 6 3.11 24.98 2.81
C ILE A 6 2.51 24.09 1.70
N LEU A 7 3.35 23.46 0.88
CA LEU A 7 2.91 22.54 -0.19
C LEU A 7 2.07 21.37 0.34
N SER A 8 2.39 20.83 1.52
CA SER A 8 1.63 19.72 2.14
C SER A 8 0.28 20.15 2.73
N ILE A 9 0.18 21.39 3.22
CA ILE A 9 -1.01 21.90 3.92
C ILE A 9 -2.11 22.32 2.94
N ILE A 10 -1.73 22.88 1.78
CA ILE A 10 -2.66 23.33 0.74
C ILE A 10 -3.70 22.26 0.33
N PRO A 11 -3.32 21.02 -0.06
CA PRO A 11 -4.30 20.01 -0.46
C PRO A 11 -5.21 19.58 0.69
N ILE A 12 -4.71 19.52 1.92
CA ILE A 12 -5.50 19.19 3.11
C ILE A 12 -6.57 20.27 3.34
N LEU A 13 -6.20 21.55 3.24
CA LEU A 13 -7.13 22.66 3.34
C LEU A 13 -8.19 22.61 2.24
N ILE A 14 -7.79 22.39 0.98
CA ILE A 14 -8.73 22.30 -0.14
C ILE A 14 -9.75 21.16 0.09
N MET A 15 -9.30 19.97 0.49
CA MET A 15 -10.19 18.84 0.77
C MET A 15 -11.13 19.14 1.94
N SER A 16 -10.64 19.77 3.00
CA SER A 16 -11.48 20.16 4.14
C SER A 16 -12.57 21.18 3.76
N ILE A 17 -12.24 22.16 2.92
CA ILE A 17 -13.19 23.15 2.41
C ILE A 17 -14.24 22.47 1.53
N LEU A 18 -13.84 21.56 0.63
CA LEU A 18 -14.78 20.82 -0.21
C LEU A 18 -15.74 19.96 0.62
N ILE A 19 -15.25 19.27 1.66
CA ILE A 19 -16.09 18.50 2.59
C ILE A 19 -17.05 19.42 3.33
N PHE A 20 -16.60 20.59 3.78
CA PHE A 20 -17.42 21.56 4.48
C PHE A 20 -18.53 22.12 3.58
N ILE A 21 -18.19 22.49 2.34
CA ILE A 21 -19.15 22.91 1.33
C ILE A 21 -20.17 21.80 1.08
N ASN A 22 -19.74 20.55 0.89
CA ASN A 22 -20.65 19.43 0.71
C ASN A 22 -21.60 19.28 1.91
N PHE A 23 -21.10 19.38 3.14
CA PHE A 23 -21.95 19.33 4.34
C PHE A 23 -23.01 20.44 4.34
N MET A 24 -22.63 21.68 3.97
CA MET A 24 -23.54 22.82 3.90
C MET A 24 -24.61 22.69 2.82
N PHE A 25 -24.25 22.16 1.65
CA PHE A 25 -25.19 22.00 0.53
C PHE A 25 -25.95 20.66 0.54
N SER A 26 -25.52 19.69 1.34
CA SER A 26 -26.13 18.36 1.37
C SER A 26 -27.58 18.43 1.87
N LYS A 27 -28.51 17.97 1.03
CA LYS A 27 -29.89 17.69 1.45
C LYS A 27 -29.89 16.40 2.26
N LYS A 28 -29.57 16.48 3.55
CA LYS A 28 -29.81 15.37 4.47
C LYS A 28 -31.31 15.17 4.58
N LYS A 29 -31.87 14.25 3.78
CA LYS A 29 -33.19 13.70 4.07
C LYS A 29 -33.10 13.04 5.45
N TYR A 30 -34.22 13.03 6.17
CA TYR A 30 -34.39 12.30 7.43
C TYR A 30 -33.74 10.92 7.36
N TYR A 31 -33.20 10.44 8.48
CA TYR A 31 -32.54 9.14 8.58
C TYR A 31 -33.48 8.02 8.09
N ASP A 32 -33.40 7.70 6.80
CA ASP A 32 -34.13 6.59 6.19
C ASP A 32 -33.29 5.32 6.41
N PHE A 33 -33.80 4.40 7.22
CA PHE A 33 -33.10 3.16 7.58
C PHE A 33 -32.62 2.38 6.34
N ASP A 34 -33.46 2.34 5.29
CA ASP A 34 -33.17 1.63 4.04
C ASP A 34 -32.08 2.28 3.18
N LYS A 35 -31.75 3.56 3.40
CA LYS A 35 -30.59 4.20 2.76
C LYS A 35 -29.30 3.98 3.55
N SER A 36 -29.41 3.71 4.85
CA SER A 36 -28.28 3.41 5.71
C SER A 36 -27.94 1.91 5.77
N SER A 37 -28.77 1.04 5.21
CA SER A 37 -28.46 -0.39 5.09
C SER A 37 -27.43 -0.63 3.97
N PRO A 38 -26.57 -1.66 4.12
CA PRO A 38 -25.59 -2.00 3.09
C PRO A 38 -26.30 -2.39 1.78
N PHE A 39 -25.62 -2.12 0.67
CA PHE A 39 -26.12 -2.37 -0.68
C PHE A 39 -26.06 -3.87 -1.02
N GLU A 40 -26.90 -4.65 -0.36
CA GLU A 40 -27.12 -6.06 -0.65
C GLU A 40 -28.60 -6.37 -0.42
N CYS A 41 -29.51 -5.64 -1.09
CA CYS A 41 -30.95 -5.94 -1.09
C CYS A 41 -31.56 -6.26 0.31
N GLY A 42 -31.13 -5.60 1.38
CA GLY A 42 -31.62 -5.83 2.74
C GLY A 42 -31.13 -7.14 3.41
N PHE A 43 -30.20 -7.87 2.79
CA PHE A 43 -29.47 -8.94 3.45
C PHE A 43 -28.43 -8.33 4.40
N ASN A 44 -28.35 -8.88 5.61
CA ASN A 44 -27.18 -8.64 6.45
C ASN A 44 -25.95 -9.12 5.67
N PRO A 45 -24.83 -8.36 5.67
CA PRO A 45 -23.62 -8.76 4.96
C PRO A 45 -23.31 -10.20 5.37
N LEU A 46 -23.32 -11.09 4.38
CA LEU A 46 -23.41 -12.55 4.58
C LEU A 46 -22.22 -13.14 5.36
N ASN A 47 -21.15 -12.37 5.51
CA ASN A 47 -19.91 -12.87 6.07
C ASN A 47 -19.73 -12.41 7.52
N PRO A 48 -19.68 -13.34 8.50
CA PRO A 48 -19.18 -13.00 9.82
C PRO A 48 -17.78 -12.39 9.70
N THR A 49 -17.42 -11.50 10.61
CA THR A 49 -16.09 -10.85 10.72
C THR A 49 -14.91 -11.82 10.85
N ASN A 50 -15.20 -13.12 10.95
CA ASN A 50 -14.24 -14.21 11.13
C ASN A 50 -13.97 -14.96 9.82
N TYR A 51 -14.41 -14.47 8.67
CA TYR A 51 -13.94 -15.02 7.40
C TYR A 51 -12.43 -14.77 7.30
N SER A 52 -11.67 -15.85 7.21
CA SER A 52 -10.25 -15.78 6.91
C SER A 52 -10.08 -15.09 5.57
N ILE A 53 -9.50 -13.89 5.57
CA ILE A 53 -8.95 -13.24 4.38
C ILE A 53 -8.05 -14.27 3.67
N SER A 54 -7.99 -14.23 2.33
CA SER A 54 -7.13 -15.17 1.61
C SER A 54 -5.67 -14.99 2.04
N ASN A 55 -5.00 -16.10 2.34
CA ASN A 55 -3.60 -16.12 2.79
C ASN A 55 -2.65 -15.43 1.79
N GLN A 56 -3.06 -15.27 0.54
CA GLN A 56 -2.33 -14.57 -0.52
C GLN A 56 -2.08 -13.10 -0.17
N PHE A 57 -3.04 -12.39 0.43
CA PHE A 57 -2.84 -10.98 0.82
C PHE A 57 -1.78 -10.85 1.91
N ILE A 58 -1.74 -11.81 2.84
CA ILE A 58 -0.72 -11.86 3.88
C ILE A 58 0.66 -12.09 3.27
N ILE A 59 0.78 -13.05 2.35
CA ILE A 59 2.04 -13.36 1.67
C ILE A 59 2.55 -12.15 0.88
N ILE A 60 1.67 -11.48 0.11
CA ILE A 60 2.05 -10.27 -0.65
C ILE A 60 2.53 -9.16 0.30
N SER A 61 1.86 -8.94 1.44
CA SER A 61 2.29 -7.92 2.41
C SER A 61 3.64 -8.22 3.05
N MET A 62 3.93 -9.49 3.34
CA MET A 62 5.22 -9.92 3.89
C MET A 62 6.35 -9.71 2.88
N ILE A 63 6.11 -10.13 1.63
CA ILE A 63 7.04 -9.93 0.52
C ILE A 63 7.34 -8.45 0.30
N PHE A 64 6.29 -7.62 0.27
CA PHE A 64 6.43 -6.16 0.13
C PHE A 64 7.27 -5.54 1.26
N LEU A 65 7.07 -5.96 2.51
CA LEU A 65 7.82 -5.43 3.65
C LEU A 65 9.31 -5.74 3.53
N ILE A 66 9.67 -6.96 3.12
CA ILE A 66 11.06 -7.38 2.94
C ILE A 66 11.71 -6.55 1.80
N PHE A 67 11.03 -6.44 0.65
CA PHE A 67 11.56 -5.66 -0.47
C PHE A 67 11.68 -4.17 -0.18
N ASP A 68 10.82 -3.59 0.65
CA ASP A 68 10.91 -2.18 1.04
C ASP A 68 12.18 -1.90 1.88
N ILE A 69 12.50 -2.79 2.82
CA ILE A 69 13.73 -2.70 3.63
C ILE A 69 14.97 -2.84 2.74
N GLU A 70 14.95 -3.79 1.80
CA GLU A 70 16.06 -4.03 0.88
C GLU A 70 16.27 -2.86 -0.09
N PHE A 71 15.18 -2.22 -0.54
CA PHE A 71 15.25 -1.06 -1.41
C PHE A 71 15.93 0.14 -0.74
N ILE A 72 15.67 0.36 0.57
CA ILE A 72 16.37 1.40 1.35
C ILE A 72 17.89 1.15 1.33
N VAL A 73 18.32 -0.11 1.53
CA VAL A 73 19.74 -0.47 1.49
C VAL A 73 20.32 -0.19 0.10
N LEU A 74 19.63 -0.58 -0.97
CA LEU A 74 20.08 -0.32 -2.35
C LEU A 74 20.28 1.18 -2.63
N ILE A 75 19.32 2.02 -2.23
CA ILE A 75 19.42 3.49 -2.41
C ILE A 75 20.67 4.06 -1.75
N THR A 76 21.06 3.57 -0.57
CA THR A 76 22.25 4.07 0.13
C THR A 76 23.56 3.64 -0.53
N ILE A 77 23.60 2.50 -1.22
CA ILE A 77 24.81 1.98 -1.86
C ILE A 77 25.08 2.68 -3.19
N ILE A 78 24.06 3.04 -3.97
CA ILE A 78 24.18 3.70 -5.28
C ILE A 78 25.14 4.92 -5.26
N PRO A 79 25.01 5.91 -4.36
CA PRO A 79 25.95 7.03 -4.32
C PRO A 79 27.36 6.62 -3.88
N MET A 80 27.50 5.52 -3.11
CA MET A 80 28.79 5.02 -2.62
C MET A 80 29.58 4.25 -3.69
N MET A 81 28.91 3.76 -4.74
CA MET A 81 29.55 3.04 -5.86
C MET A 81 30.59 3.90 -6.59
N ASN A 82 30.43 5.23 -6.61
CA ASN A 82 31.38 6.13 -7.25
C ASN A 82 32.72 6.26 -6.49
N TYR A 83 32.75 5.91 -5.20
CA TYR A 83 33.93 6.10 -4.35
C TYR A 83 34.85 4.88 -4.29
N ASN A 84 34.30 3.66 -4.41
CA ASN A 84 35.10 2.44 -4.32
C ASN A 84 34.48 1.28 -5.11
N SER A 85 35.31 0.50 -5.80
CA SER A 85 34.89 -0.68 -6.57
C SER A 85 34.30 -1.78 -5.68
N LEU A 86 34.68 -1.84 -4.40
CA LEU A 86 34.09 -2.77 -3.43
C LEU A 86 32.57 -2.57 -3.23
N TRP A 87 32.09 -1.33 -3.28
CA TRP A 87 30.65 -1.02 -3.19
C TRP A 87 29.90 -1.50 -4.43
N PHE A 88 30.54 -1.46 -5.60
CA PHE A 88 29.98 -2.03 -6.83
C PHE A 88 29.78 -3.54 -6.73
N PHE A 89 30.79 -4.27 -6.22
CA PHE A 89 30.65 -5.71 -5.97
C PHE A 89 29.58 -6.03 -4.93
N SER A 90 29.49 -5.24 -3.87
CA SER A 90 28.47 -5.40 -2.82
C SER A 90 27.06 -5.20 -3.39
N PHE A 91 26.84 -4.15 -4.20
CA PHE A 91 25.58 -3.91 -4.90
C PHE A 91 25.18 -5.11 -5.78
N PHE A 92 26.11 -5.60 -6.60
CA PHE A 92 25.84 -6.72 -7.49
C PHE A 92 25.51 -8.02 -6.72
N SER A 93 26.22 -8.27 -5.62
CA SER A 93 25.95 -9.42 -4.75
C SER A 93 24.54 -9.38 -4.13
N ILE A 94 24.11 -8.22 -3.65
CA ILE A 94 22.77 -8.02 -3.09
C ILE A 94 21.72 -8.22 -4.18
N MET A 95 21.91 -7.63 -5.36
CA MET A 95 20.98 -7.80 -6.49
C MET A 95 20.80 -9.27 -6.89
N ILE A 96 21.87 -10.06 -6.95
CA ILE A 96 21.77 -11.50 -7.23
C ILE A 96 20.91 -12.22 -6.19
N ILE A 97 21.13 -11.94 -4.91
CA ILE A 97 20.37 -12.57 -3.81
C ILE A 97 18.88 -12.24 -3.94
N LEU A 98 18.54 -10.97 -4.24
CA LEU A 98 17.17 -10.53 -4.47
C LEU A 98 16.51 -11.27 -5.64
N PHE A 99 17.21 -11.38 -6.78
CA PHE A 99 16.69 -12.11 -7.93
C PHE A 99 16.45 -13.59 -7.63
N ILE A 100 17.34 -14.23 -6.88
CA ILE A 100 17.18 -15.63 -6.48
C ILE A 100 15.99 -15.79 -5.53
N GLY A 101 15.83 -14.89 -4.55
CA GLY A 101 14.70 -14.90 -3.62
C GLY A 101 13.36 -14.77 -4.33
N LEU A 102 13.25 -13.79 -5.24
CA LEU A 102 12.07 -13.61 -6.10
C LEU A 102 11.76 -14.86 -6.94
N PHE A 103 12.79 -15.44 -7.57
CA PHE A 103 12.61 -16.61 -8.40
C PHE A 103 12.18 -17.84 -7.59
N TYR A 104 12.71 -17.98 -6.37
CA TYR A 104 12.31 -19.01 -5.43
C TYR A 104 10.81 -18.86 -5.10
N GLU A 105 10.37 -17.69 -4.66
CA GLU A 105 8.97 -17.43 -4.33
C GLU A 105 8.02 -17.64 -5.50
N TYR A 106 8.42 -17.21 -6.70
CA TYR A 106 7.64 -17.41 -7.91
C TYR A 106 7.38 -18.90 -8.18
N ASN A 107 8.40 -19.76 -7.99
CA ASN A 107 8.26 -21.20 -8.19
C ASN A 107 7.31 -21.89 -7.18
N PHE A 108 7.07 -21.29 -6.00
CA PHE A 108 6.10 -21.83 -5.04
C PHE A 108 4.64 -21.55 -5.43
N ASN A 109 4.39 -20.78 -6.49
CA ASN A 109 3.05 -20.44 -6.96
C ASN A 109 2.15 -19.80 -5.87
N THR A 110 2.74 -19.26 -4.79
CA THR A 110 2.03 -18.62 -3.66
C THR A 110 1.30 -17.34 -4.08
N LEU A 111 1.74 -16.76 -5.20
CA LEU A 111 1.20 -15.54 -5.81
C LEU A 111 0.11 -15.83 -6.85
N ILE A 112 -0.16 -17.10 -7.18
CA ILE A 112 -1.15 -17.44 -8.20
C ILE A 112 -2.55 -17.32 -7.60
N TRP A 113 -3.33 -16.41 -8.17
CA TRP A 113 -4.76 -16.36 -7.95
C TRP A 113 -5.41 -17.53 -8.70
N LEU A 114 -5.82 -18.57 -7.95
CA LEU A 114 -6.84 -19.46 -8.46
C LEU A 114 -8.14 -18.65 -8.54
N LYS A 115 -8.71 -18.62 -9.74
CA LYS A 115 -9.99 -17.98 -10.05
C LYS A 115 -11.12 -18.56 -9.22
#